data_AF-Q6XJ18-F1
#
_entry.id   AF-Q6XJ18-F1
#
_cell.length_a   1.000
_cell.length_b   1.000
_cell.length_c   1.000
_cell.angle_alpha   90.00
_cell.angle_beta   90.00
_cell.angle_gamma   90.00
#
_symmetry.space_group_name_H-M   'P 1'
#
loop_
_entity.id
_entity.type
_entity.pdbx_description
1 polymer ?
#
loop_
_entity_poly.entity_id
_entity_poly.type
_entity_poly.pdbx_seq_one_letter_code
_entity_poly.pdbx_strand_id
1 'polypeptide(L)'
;ATEIRCQEKSRGGLSYEVILAEPAPNVAVPKRPVTPGKNVSVEEIEQKLKAAEERRISLEAKKMADISNKLAKVEEATRKKDEITNEFITQTKEQLESKMELHVEKREAIISDMKEKLKIHAQ
;
A
#
# COMPACT_ATOMS: atom_id res chain seq x y z
N ALA A 1 50.17 45.22 29.68
CA ALA A 1 50.54 44.35 30.82
C ALA A 1 49.54 43.19 30.84
N THR A 2 49.98 41.97 31.18
CA THR A 2 49.06 40.83 31.33
C THR A 2 48.21 41.01 32.59
N GLU A 3 46.90 40.87 32.48
CA GLU A 3 45.93 41.03 33.57
C GLU A 3 45.15 39.72 33.80
N ILE A 4 44.88 39.40 35.07
CA ILE A 4 44.06 38.26 35.47
C ILE A 4 42.75 38.79 36.07
N ARG A 5 41.60 38.38 35.51
CA ARG A 5 40.26 38.77 35.98
C ARG A 5 39.41 37.54 36.34
N CYS A 6 38.30 37.77 37.04
CA CYS A 6 37.24 36.78 37.30
C CYS A 6 37.76 35.45 37.88
N GLN A 7 38.65 35.53 38.88
CA GLN A 7 39.24 34.34 39.48
C GLN A 7 38.26 33.67 40.46
N GLU A 8 37.86 32.44 40.18
CA GLU A 8 36.98 31.64 41.04
C GLU A 8 37.68 30.35 41.48
N LYS A 9 37.77 30.13 42.81
CA LYS A 9 38.29 28.89 43.39
C LYS A 9 37.13 28.01 43.86
N SER A 10 37.11 26.77 43.39
CA SER A 10 36.20 25.73 43.87
C SER A 10 36.99 24.51 44.35
N ARG A 11 36.31 23.55 45.00
CA ARG A 11 36.92 22.28 45.41
C ARG A 11 37.49 21.48 44.23
N GLY A 12 36.99 21.73 43.01
CA GLY A 12 37.43 21.06 41.78
C GLY A 12 38.55 21.78 41.02
N GLY A 13 38.99 22.96 41.47
CA GLY A 13 40.07 23.71 40.82
C GLY A 13 39.83 25.22 40.78
N LEU A 14 40.64 25.90 39.97
CA LEU A 14 40.65 27.35 39.83
C LEU A 14 40.37 27.74 38.37
N SER A 15 39.40 28.64 38.15
CA SER A 15 39.15 29.29 36.86
C SER A 15 39.50 30.78 36.96
N TYR A 16 40.01 31.36 35.87
CA TYR A 16 40.26 32.79 35.73
C TYR A 16 40.35 33.17 34.26
N GLU A 17 40.15 34.45 33.96
CA GLU A 17 40.35 35.04 32.64
C GLU A 17 41.74 35.67 32.54
N VAL A 18 42.51 35.31 31.51
CA VAL A 18 43.83 35.89 31.23
C VAL A 18 43.73 36.85 30.05
N ILE A 19 43.94 38.12 30.32
CA ILE A 19 43.93 39.18 29.31
C ILE A 19 45.38 39.55 29.01
N LEU A 20 45.87 39.14 27.83
CA LEU A 20 47.25 39.42 27.41
C LEU A 20 47.42 40.87 26.89
N ALA A 21 46.36 41.43 26.31
CA ALA A 21 46.26 42.81 25.85
C ALA A 21 44.80 43.24 25.86
N GLU A 22 44.54 44.53 26.09
CA GLU A 22 43.19 45.07 25.95
C GLU A 22 42.73 44.99 24.48
N PRO A 23 41.43 44.76 24.25
CA PRO A 23 40.89 44.78 22.89
C PRO A 23 41.17 46.14 22.26
N ALA A 24 41.71 46.13 21.03
CA ALA A 24 42.02 47.39 20.34
C ALA A 24 40.73 48.23 20.20
N PRO A 25 40.79 49.55 20.48
CA PRO A 25 39.60 50.38 20.74
C PRO A 25 38.61 50.56 19.58
N ASN A 26 38.77 49.83 18.46
CA ASN A 26 37.88 49.88 17.29
C ASN A 26 37.71 48.52 16.57
N VAL A 27 38.00 47.38 17.20
CA VAL A 27 37.73 46.06 16.58
C VAL A 27 36.26 45.70 16.76
N ALA A 28 35.46 45.98 15.72
CA ALA A 28 34.08 45.51 15.67
C ALA A 28 34.06 43.98 15.56
N VAL A 29 33.42 43.31 16.51
CA VAL A 29 33.10 41.87 16.39
C VAL A 29 32.33 41.67 15.07
N PRO A 30 32.72 40.70 14.22
CA PRO A 30 31.98 40.42 13.00
C PRO A 30 30.50 40.16 13.34
N LYS A 31 29.62 41.08 12.93
CA LYS A 31 28.19 40.91 13.12
C LYS A 31 27.77 39.70 12.27
N ARG A 32 27.41 38.60 12.92
CA ARG A 32 26.66 37.54 12.23
C ARG A 32 25.42 38.19 11.62
N PRO A 33 25.05 37.84 10.37
CA PRO A 33 23.80 38.32 9.81
C PRO A 33 22.68 38.02 10.80
N VAL A 34 21.88 39.03 11.10
CA VAL A 34 20.73 38.87 12.00
C VAL A 34 19.77 37.92 11.29
N THR A 35 19.83 36.64 11.65
CA THR A 35 18.75 35.72 11.30
C THR A 35 17.52 36.24 12.02
N PRO A 36 16.42 36.57 11.34
CA PRO A 36 15.19 36.93 12.02
C PRO A 36 14.82 35.76 12.93
N GLY A 37 14.91 35.97 14.25
CA GLY A 37 14.38 35.03 15.22
C GLY A 37 12.87 35.04 15.03
N LYS A 38 12.34 34.08 14.26
CA LYS A 38 10.90 33.88 14.21
C LYS A 38 10.48 33.35 15.58
N ASN A 39 9.81 34.19 16.35
CA ASN A 39 9.05 33.75 17.50
C ASN A 39 7.90 32.90 16.93
N VAL A 40 8.11 31.58 16.88
CA VAL A 40 7.08 30.66 16.40
C VAL A 40 6.01 30.58 17.49
N SER A 41 4.77 30.90 17.14
CA SER A 41 3.66 30.79 18.10
C SER A 41 3.34 29.33 18.40
N VAL A 42 2.68 29.06 19.53
CA VAL A 42 2.24 27.70 19.86
C VAL A 42 1.30 27.17 18.78
N GLU A 43 0.41 28.00 18.25
CA GLU A 43 -0.51 27.65 17.17
C GLU A 43 0.23 27.27 15.87
N GLU A 44 1.30 27.99 15.51
CA GLU A 44 2.10 27.66 14.33
C GLU A 44 2.85 26.32 14.48
N ILE A 45 3.27 25.98 15.70
CA ILE A 45 3.88 24.67 16.01
C ILE A 45 2.82 23.57 15.87
N GLU A 46 1.67 23.75 16.49
CA GLU A 46 0.56 22.79 16.44
C GLU A 46 0.08 22.55 15.01
N GLN A 47 -0.05 23.60 14.20
CA GLN A 47 -0.41 23.48 12.79
C GLN A 47 0.61 22.64 12.00
N LYS A 48 1.91 22.84 12.24
CA LYS A 48 2.97 22.04 11.58
C LYS A 48 2.94 20.58 12.01
N LEU A 49 2.68 20.32 13.29
CA LEU A 49 2.52 18.96 13.82
C LEU A 49 1.30 18.28 13.23
N LYS A 50 0.15 18.97 13.18
CA LYS A 50 -1.08 18.47 12.57
C LYS A 50 -0.90 18.17 11.08
N ALA A 51 -0.25 19.06 10.33
CA ALA A 51 0.03 18.83 8.91
C ALA A 51 0.97 17.64 8.68
N ALA A 52 1.91 17.38 9.60
CA ALA A 52 2.75 16.18 9.53
C ALA A 52 1.94 14.90 9.79
N GLU A 53 1.03 14.93 10.77
CA GLU A 53 0.15 13.81 11.09
C GLU A 53 -0.83 13.52 9.94
N GLU A 54 -1.44 14.54 9.33
CA GLU A 54 -2.31 14.38 8.17
C GLU A 54 -1.57 13.74 6.98
N ARG A 55 -0.31 14.12 6.74
CA ARG A 55 0.53 13.45 5.72
C ARG A 55 0.78 11.98 6.06
N ARG A 56 1.03 11.65 7.34
CA ARG A 56 1.21 10.27 7.80
C ARG A 56 -0.04 9.44 7.54
N ILE A 57 -1.20 9.94 7.96
CA ILE A 57 -2.50 9.29 7.78
C ILE A 57 -2.82 9.12 6.29
N SER A 58 -2.59 10.14 5.46
CA SER A 58 -2.84 10.06 4.02
C SER A 58 -1.97 9.00 3.34
N LEU A 59 -0.68 8.91 3.70
CA LEU A 59 0.23 7.88 3.19
C LEU A 59 -0.20 6.48 3.62
N GLU A 60 -0.63 6.32 4.87
CA GLU A 60 -1.12 5.05 5.40
C GLU A 60 -2.42 4.62 4.69
N ALA A 61 -3.39 5.54 4.54
CA ALA A 61 -4.63 5.30 3.82
C ALA A 61 -4.37 4.87 2.36
N LYS A 62 -3.43 5.52 1.67
CA LYS A 62 -3.04 5.14 0.31
C LYS A 62 -2.46 3.72 0.26
N LYS A 63 -1.57 3.37 1.19
CA LYS A 63 -1.02 2.01 1.29
C LYS A 63 -2.12 0.98 1.53
N MET A 64 -3.06 1.27 2.42
CA MET A 64 -4.18 0.37 2.69
C MET A 64 -5.10 0.21 1.47
N ALA A 65 -5.37 1.28 0.74
CA ALA A 65 -6.13 1.22 -0.51
C ALA A 65 -5.40 0.36 -1.58
N ASP A 66 -4.09 0.53 -1.73
CA ASP A 66 -3.29 -0.27 -2.67
C ASP A 66 -3.28 -1.76 -2.30
N ILE A 67 -3.21 -2.08 -1.00
CA ILE A 67 -3.30 -3.47 -0.51
C ILE A 67 -4.69 -4.04 -0.78
N SER A 68 -5.75 -3.30 -0.45
CA SER A 68 -7.14 -3.72 -0.69
C SER A 68 -7.40 -3.99 -2.18
N ASN A 69 -6.93 -3.10 -3.06
CA ASN A 69 -7.05 -3.28 -4.51
C ASN A 69 -6.31 -4.53 -5.01
N LYS A 70 -5.13 -4.83 -4.46
CA LYS A 70 -4.39 -6.05 -4.81
C LYS A 70 -5.12 -7.30 -4.36
N LEU A 71 -5.68 -7.30 -3.14
CA LEU A 71 -6.47 -8.42 -2.62
C LEU A 71 -7.72 -8.65 -3.46
N ALA A 72 -8.48 -7.60 -3.76
CA ALA A 72 -9.66 -7.66 -4.61
C ALA A 72 -9.34 -8.24 -6.00
N LYS A 73 -8.20 -7.86 -6.59
CA LYS A 73 -7.76 -8.41 -7.88
C LYS A 73 -7.42 -9.91 -7.82
N VAL A 74 -6.81 -10.36 -6.72
CA VAL A 74 -6.51 -11.79 -6.51
C VAL A 74 -7.80 -12.59 -6.32
N GLU A 75 -8.75 -12.06 -5.56
CA GLU A 75 -10.06 -12.66 -5.37
C GLU A 75 -10.83 -12.76 -6.69
N GLU A 76 -10.88 -11.68 -7.47
CA GLU A 76 -11.52 -11.67 -8.79
C GLU A 76 -10.89 -12.69 -9.75
N ALA A 77 -9.56 -12.80 -9.77
CA ALA A 77 -8.86 -13.77 -10.60
C ALA A 77 -9.20 -15.21 -10.19
N THR A 78 -9.28 -15.47 -8.89
CA THR A 78 -9.65 -16.79 -8.36
C THR A 78 -11.09 -17.13 -8.73
N ARG A 79 -12.01 -16.18 -8.53
CA ARG A 79 -13.42 -16.33 -8.89
C ARG A 79 -13.60 -16.62 -10.38
N LYS A 80 -12.93 -15.85 -11.26
CA LYS A 80 -12.97 -16.06 -12.72
C LYS A 80 -12.45 -17.43 -13.13
N LYS A 81 -11.37 -17.90 -12.50
CA LYS A 81 -10.82 -19.23 -12.76
C LYS A 81 -11.83 -20.33 -12.40
N ASP A 82 -12.51 -20.18 -11.26
CA ASP A 82 -13.53 -21.15 -10.83
C ASP A 82 -14.80 -21.07 -11.70
N GLU A 83 -15.23 -19.87 -12.10
CA GLU A 83 -16.32 -19.64 -13.07
C GLU A 83 -16.05 -20.37 -14.39
N ILE A 84 -14.89 -20.14 -15.02
CA ILE A 84 -14.49 -20.79 -16.28
C ILE A 84 -14.45 -22.32 -16.12
N THR A 85 -13.96 -22.81 -14.99
CA THR A 85 -13.88 -24.25 -14.72
C THR A 85 -15.27 -24.86 -14.63
N ASN A 86 -16.19 -24.20 -13.91
CA ASN A 86 -17.56 -24.67 -13.75
C ASN A 86 -18.35 -24.60 -15.07
N GLU A 87 -18.17 -23.53 -15.85
CA GLU A 87 -18.76 -23.41 -17.18
C GLU A 87 -18.28 -24.52 -18.11
N PHE A 88 -16.98 -24.80 -18.13
CA PHE A 88 -16.42 -25.88 -18.94
C PHE A 88 -17.00 -27.25 -18.55
N ILE A 89 -17.08 -27.54 -17.25
CA ILE A 89 -17.67 -28.79 -16.75
C ILE A 89 -19.13 -28.90 -17.16
N THR A 90 -19.89 -27.83 -16.97
CA THR A 90 -21.34 -27.79 -17.27
C THR A 90 -21.59 -27.99 -18.76
N GLN A 91 -20.94 -27.21 -19.62
CA GLN A 91 -21.08 -27.33 -21.07
C GLN A 91 -20.66 -28.72 -21.57
N THR A 92 -19.55 -29.26 -21.06
CA THR A 92 -19.08 -30.59 -21.45
C THR A 92 -20.07 -31.68 -21.05
N LYS A 93 -20.65 -31.57 -19.84
CA LYS A 93 -21.67 -32.49 -19.34
C LYS A 93 -22.93 -32.44 -20.21
N GLU A 94 -23.47 -31.24 -20.43
CA GLU A 94 -24.68 -31.04 -21.25
C GLU A 94 -24.49 -31.55 -22.69
N GLN A 95 -23.33 -31.29 -23.29
CA GLN A 95 -23.01 -31.81 -24.62
C GLN A 95 -22.94 -33.33 -24.66
N LEU A 96 -22.40 -33.97 -23.61
CA LEU A 96 -22.34 -35.42 -23.52
C LEU A 96 -23.75 -36.01 -23.36
N GLU A 97 -24.55 -35.46 -22.45
CA GLU A 97 -25.93 -35.88 -22.21
C GLU A 97 -26.76 -35.79 -23.49
N SER A 98 -26.73 -34.63 -24.17
CA SER A 98 -27.45 -34.44 -25.43
C SER A 98 -27.00 -35.42 -26.53
N LYS A 99 -25.69 -35.71 -26.64
CA LYS A 99 -25.19 -36.71 -27.60
C LYS A 99 -25.67 -38.13 -27.27
N MET A 100 -25.73 -38.48 -25.99
CA MET A 100 -26.20 -39.79 -25.56
C MET A 100 -27.69 -39.96 -25.81
N GLU A 101 -28.50 -38.94 -25.50
CA GLU A 101 -29.94 -38.92 -25.79
C GLU A 101 -30.20 -39.11 -27.29
N LEU A 102 -29.55 -38.31 -28.15
CA LEU A 102 -29.68 -38.43 -29.60
C LEU A 102 -29.28 -39.82 -30.11
N HIS A 103 -28.24 -40.43 -29.52
CA HIS A 103 -27.82 -41.77 -29.90
C HIS A 103 -28.86 -42.83 -29.52
N VAL A 104 -29.46 -42.72 -28.33
CA VAL A 104 -30.53 -43.60 -27.87
C VAL A 104 -31.75 -43.46 -28.79
N GLU A 105 -32.22 -42.24 -29.05
CA GLU A 105 -33.36 -41.97 -29.93
C GLU A 105 -33.16 -42.56 -31.33
N LYS A 106 -31.98 -42.36 -31.94
CA LYS A 106 -31.65 -42.93 -33.25
C LYS A 106 -31.66 -44.45 -33.22
N ARG A 107 -31.10 -45.05 -32.17
CA ARG A 107 -31.07 -46.51 -32.01
C ARG A 107 -32.49 -47.07 -31.88
N GLU A 108 -33.34 -46.43 -31.10
CA GLU A 108 -34.74 -46.84 -30.92
C GLU A 108 -35.55 -46.68 -32.20
N ALA A 109 -35.36 -45.59 -32.95
CA ALA A 109 -36.01 -45.38 -34.25
C ALA A 109 -35.65 -46.49 -35.25
N ILE A 110 -34.37 -46.88 -35.35
CA ILE A 110 -33.93 -47.98 -36.22
C ILE A 110 -34.57 -49.31 -35.81
N ILE A 111 -34.59 -49.62 -34.50
CA ILE A 111 -35.21 -50.84 -34.00
C ILE A 111 -36.72 -50.85 -34.28
N SER A 112 -37.39 -49.71 -34.10
CA SER A 112 -38.82 -49.57 -34.38
C SER A 112 -39.15 -49.77 -35.85
N ASP A 113 -38.40 -49.13 -36.75
CA ASP A 113 -38.56 -49.29 -38.21
C ASP A 113 -38.37 -50.75 -38.64
N MET A 114 -37.35 -51.42 -38.11
CA MET A 114 -37.09 -52.83 -38.40
C MET A 114 -38.21 -53.75 -37.90
N LYS A 115 -38.75 -53.49 -36.69
CA LYS A 115 -39.92 -54.22 -36.16
C LYS A 115 -41.16 -54.02 -37.03
N GLU A 116 -41.42 -52.80 -37.48
CA GLU A 116 -42.58 -52.49 -38.33
C GLU A 116 -42.48 -53.20 -39.68
N LYS A 117 -41.31 -53.17 -40.33
CA LYS A 117 -41.06 -53.90 -41.59
C LYS A 117 -41.30 -55.41 -41.45
N LEU A 118 -40.85 -56.01 -40.34
CA LEU A 118 -41.07 -57.43 -40.06
C LEU A 118 -42.57 -57.74 -39.84
N LYS A 119 -43.30 -56.85 -39.16
CA LYS A 119 -44.74 -56.99 -38.95
C LYS A 119 -45.52 -56.94 -40.25
N ILE A 120 -45.18 -56.02 -41.17
CA ILE A 120 -45.77 -55.93 -42.50
C ILE A 120 -45.53 -57.21 -43.30
N HIS A 121 -44.33 -57.79 -43.25
CA HIS A 121 -44.01 -59.04 -43.96
C HIS A 121 -44.71 -60.28 -43.37
N ALA A 122 -45.13 -60.23 -42.11
CA ALA A 122 -45.82 -61.32 -41.44
C ALA A 122 -47.36 -61.33 -41.65
N GLN A 123 -47.90 -60.34 -42.38
CA GLN A 123 -49.31 -60.25 -42.79
C GLN A 123 -49.50 -60.73 -44.22
#